data_AF-A0A0A9WP59-F1
#
_entry.id   AF-A0A0A9WP59-F1
#
_cell.length_a   1.000
_cell.length_b   1.000
_cell.length_c   1.000
_cell.angle_alpha   90.00
_cell.angle_beta   90.00
_cell.angle_gamma   90.00
#
_symmetry.space_group_name_H-M   'P 1'
#
loop_
_entity.id
_entity.type
_entity.pdbx_description
1 polymer ?
#
loop_
_entity_poly.entity_id
_entity_poly.type
_entity_poly.pdbx_seq_one_letter_code
_entity_poly.pdbx_strand_id
1 'polypeptide(L)'
;MKAVRVPYEESSVYSMYNFFRGCGEFPPVKDAIMVDLDPGDVLYVPNGWWHYVENLSSAISVNTWIPLESDDESRFKESLVKYFVHSTLKDMDKSEAELLLNPNEDDLSTIPQLQLLQELNWCVEQIKPTLHCPTIKDGAKLYECHRMPKTPIKEIQSKQNVPHKCDIESSASVVDISSERLNLIKAFCHPDVINLVSNKYLQLSRKVERK
;
A
#
# COMPACT_ATOMS: atom_id res chain seq x y z
N MET A 1 -3.07 10.20 -17.50
CA MET A 1 -3.32 9.36 -16.29
C MET A 1 -2.00 8.74 -15.87
N LYS A 2 -1.60 8.84 -14.59
CA LYS A 2 -0.34 8.25 -14.09
C LYS A 2 -0.54 6.78 -13.70
N ALA A 3 0.55 6.02 -13.84
CA ALA A 3 0.71 4.58 -13.68
C ALA A 3 -0.10 3.92 -12.56
N VAL A 4 -0.55 2.69 -12.84
CA VAL A 4 -1.02 1.75 -11.81
C VAL A 4 0.23 1.25 -11.08
N ARG A 5 0.32 1.62 -9.80
CA ARG A 5 1.55 1.57 -8.99
C ARG A 5 1.77 0.16 -8.44
N VAL A 6 2.81 -0.49 -8.93
CA VAL A 6 3.35 -1.78 -8.48
C VAL A 6 4.80 -1.52 -8.09
N PRO A 7 5.39 -1.99 -6.97
CA PRO A 7 5.03 -3.12 -6.13
C PRO A 7 4.33 -2.69 -4.84
N TYR A 8 3.59 -3.65 -4.30
CA TYR A 8 2.75 -3.53 -3.12
C TYR A 8 3.61 -3.61 -1.87
N GLU A 9 4.18 -2.49 -1.44
CA GLU A 9 4.44 -2.25 -0.03
C GLU A 9 3.18 -1.60 0.56
N GLU A 10 2.68 -2.02 1.72
CA GLU A 10 1.46 -1.46 2.33
C GLU A 10 1.52 0.08 2.42
N SER A 11 2.71 0.63 2.70
CA SER A 11 2.99 2.06 2.83
C SER A 11 3.07 2.81 1.49
N SER A 12 3.23 2.09 0.38
CA SER A 12 3.45 2.64 -0.95
C SER A 12 2.23 2.45 -1.87
N VAL A 13 1.09 1.97 -1.36
CA VAL A 13 -0.15 1.90 -2.12
C VAL A 13 -0.83 3.27 -2.12
N TYR A 14 -1.05 3.82 -3.32
CA TYR A 14 -1.74 5.10 -3.46
C TYR A 14 -3.04 4.94 -4.24
N SER A 15 -4.00 5.78 -3.88
CA SER A 15 -5.28 5.85 -4.59
C SER A 15 -5.10 6.41 -6.01
N MET A 16 -5.90 5.90 -6.94
CA MET A 16 -6.08 6.53 -8.26
C MET A 16 -6.91 7.81 -8.16
N TYR A 17 -7.70 7.95 -7.09
CA TYR A 17 -8.54 9.11 -6.84
C TYR A 17 -7.74 10.24 -6.20
N ASN A 18 -7.94 11.45 -6.73
CA ASN A 18 -7.32 12.65 -6.20
C ASN A 18 -8.33 13.40 -5.31
N PHE A 19 -8.06 13.43 -4.00
CA PHE A 19 -8.88 14.15 -3.02
C PHE A 19 -8.44 15.61 -2.83
N PHE A 20 -7.28 16.02 -3.35
CA PHE A 20 -6.70 17.37 -3.19
C PHE A 20 -7.28 18.38 -4.20
N ARG A 21 -8.00 17.90 -5.22
CA ARG A 21 -8.57 18.75 -6.28
C ARG A 21 -9.94 18.21 -6.67
N GLY A 22 -11.00 19.02 -6.55
CA GLY A 22 -12.34 18.72 -7.05
C GLY A 22 -12.45 18.55 -8.59
N CYS A 23 -11.34 18.25 -9.26
CA CYS A 23 -11.18 18.15 -10.71
C CYS A 23 -11.16 16.68 -11.19
N GLY A 24 -11.54 15.72 -10.35
CA GLY A 24 -11.67 14.30 -10.70
C GLY A 24 -12.94 13.69 -10.12
N GLU A 25 -13.36 12.56 -10.67
CA GLU A 25 -14.42 11.76 -10.06
C GLU A 25 -13.98 11.35 -8.66
N PHE A 26 -14.86 11.54 -7.67
CA PHE A 26 -14.64 10.99 -6.34
C PHE A 26 -14.84 9.47 -6.36
N PRO A 27 -14.15 8.73 -5.47
CA PRO A 27 -14.41 7.32 -5.35
C PRO A 27 -15.87 7.05 -4.98
N PRO A 28 -16.44 5.90 -5.38
CA PRO A 28 -17.79 5.48 -5.01
C PRO A 28 -17.87 5.04 -3.53
N VAL A 29 -17.30 5.83 -2.63
CA VAL A 29 -17.32 5.63 -1.18
C VAL A 29 -18.50 6.42 -0.63
N LYS A 30 -19.33 5.77 0.19
CA LYS A 30 -20.54 6.39 0.74
C LYS A 30 -20.20 7.43 1.81
N ASP A 31 -19.42 7.01 2.80
CA ASP A 31 -19.10 7.79 4.00
C ASP A 31 -17.60 7.65 4.31
N ALA A 32 -16.99 8.69 4.89
CA ALA A 32 -15.62 8.67 5.39
C ALA A 32 -15.54 9.33 6.78
N ILE A 33 -14.45 9.11 7.51
CA ILE A 33 -14.20 9.79 8.78
C ILE A 33 -13.29 10.99 8.49
N MET A 34 -13.68 12.16 8.98
CA MET A 34 -12.92 13.40 8.84
C MET A 34 -12.64 13.95 10.25
N VAL A 35 -11.40 14.33 10.48
CA VAL A 35 -10.92 14.87 11.76
C VAL A 35 -9.92 15.99 11.48
N ASP A 36 -10.06 17.10 12.19
CA ASP A 36 -9.06 18.15 12.26
C ASP A 36 -8.22 17.89 13.52
N LEU A 37 -6.89 17.97 13.40
CA LEU A 37 -5.97 17.74 14.51
C LEU A 37 -5.32 19.07 14.93
N ASP A 38 -5.39 19.38 16.21
CA ASP A 38 -4.75 20.53 16.83
C ASP A 38 -3.41 20.16 17.48
N PRO A 39 -2.53 21.14 17.79
CA PRO A 39 -1.27 20.87 18.48
C PRO A 39 -1.47 20.13 19.81
N GLY A 40 -0.89 18.92 19.90
CA GLY A 40 -1.00 18.05 21.07
C GLY A 40 -1.95 16.87 20.89
N ASP A 41 -2.78 16.88 19.83
CA ASP A 41 -3.65 15.76 19.50
C ASP A 41 -2.85 14.56 18.97
N VAL A 42 -3.39 13.37 19.20
CA VAL A 42 -2.83 12.10 18.69
C VAL A 42 -3.92 11.34 17.95
N LEU A 43 -3.66 11.07 16.68
CA LEU A 43 -4.52 10.23 15.85
C LEU A 43 -3.93 8.82 15.76
N TYR A 44 -4.71 7.83 16.19
CA TYR A 44 -4.41 6.42 15.91
C TYR A 44 -5.05 6.00 14.59
N VAL A 45 -4.23 5.61 13.62
CA VAL A 45 -4.67 5.07 12.32
C VAL A 45 -4.47 3.56 12.33
N PRO A 46 -5.55 2.75 12.32
CA PRO A 46 -5.41 1.30 12.28
C PRO A 46 -4.76 0.82 10.98
N ASN A 47 -4.10 -0.35 11.04
CA ASN A 47 -3.52 -1.01 9.87
C ASN A 47 -4.59 -1.23 8.76
N GLY A 48 -4.18 -1.06 7.50
CA GLY A 48 -5.05 -1.17 6.33
C GLY A 48 -6.04 -0.03 6.10
N TRP A 49 -6.05 1.03 6.93
CA TRP A 49 -6.94 2.19 6.71
C TRP A 49 -6.38 3.15 5.67
N TRP A 50 -7.13 3.32 4.58
CA TRP A 50 -6.94 4.43 3.66
C TRP A 50 -7.15 5.76 4.38
N HIS A 51 -6.17 6.65 4.29
CA HIS A 51 -6.23 7.98 4.87
C HIS A 51 -5.67 9.02 3.90
N TYR A 52 -6.22 10.22 3.99
CA TYR A 52 -5.76 11.40 3.27
C TYR A 52 -5.48 12.48 4.32
N VAL A 53 -4.33 13.15 4.19
CA VAL A 53 -3.87 14.17 5.13
C VAL A 53 -3.63 15.45 4.36
N GLU A 54 -4.16 16.55 4.88
CA GLU A 54 -3.85 17.89 4.40
C GLU A 54 -3.60 18.83 5.58
N ASN A 55 -2.77 19.84 5.36
CA ASN A 55 -2.49 20.86 6.34
C ASN A 55 -3.37 22.09 6.05
N LEU A 56 -4.22 22.48 7.00
CA LEU A 56 -5.07 23.69 6.90
C LEU A 56 -4.25 24.99 7.06
N SER A 57 -3.07 24.88 7.68
CA SER A 57 -2.10 25.98 7.87
C SER A 57 -0.69 25.41 7.98
N SER A 58 0.34 26.24 8.17
CA SER A 58 1.70 25.74 8.42
C SER A 58 1.76 24.88 9.68
N ALA A 59 2.00 23.59 9.51
CA ALA A 59 1.94 22.59 10.58
C ALA A 59 3.16 21.66 10.55
N ILE A 60 3.51 21.12 11.73
CA ILE A 60 4.51 20.06 11.91
C ILE A 60 3.81 18.90 12.60
N SER A 61 3.91 17.70 12.02
CA SER A 61 3.40 16.46 12.60
C SER A 61 4.51 15.42 12.70
N VAL A 62 4.38 14.51 13.67
CA VAL A 62 5.29 13.38 13.87
C VAL A 62 4.43 12.12 13.90
N ASN A 63 4.77 11.13 13.09
CA ASN A 63 4.15 9.81 13.11
C ASN A 63 5.07 8.78 13.76
N THR A 64 4.47 7.72 14.31
CA THR A 64 5.21 6.56 14.83
C THR A 64 4.49 5.30 14.38
N TRP A 65 5.25 4.41 13.74
CA TRP A 65 4.75 3.14 13.23
C TRP A 65 4.98 2.08 14.29
N ILE A 66 3.90 1.40 14.69
CA ILE A 66 3.95 0.38 15.74
C ILE A 66 4.06 -0.98 15.05
N PRO A 67 5.14 -1.75 15.28
CA PRO A 67 5.28 -3.08 14.69
C PRO A 67 4.12 -4.00 15.09
N LEU A 68 3.56 -4.71 14.12
CA LEU A 68 2.52 -5.72 14.31
C LEU A 68 3.08 -7.11 14.03
N GLU A 69 2.47 -8.13 14.64
CA GLU A 69 2.84 -9.53 14.39
C GLU A 69 2.62 -9.94 12.93
N SER A 70 1.69 -9.28 12.23
CA SER A 70 1.42 -9.49 10.81
C SER A 70 2.51 -8.92 9.89
N ASP A 71 3.39 -8.04 10.37
CA ASP A 71 4.37 -7.34 9.53
C ASP A 71 5.37 -8.30 8.90
N ASP A 72 5.76 -9.35 9.63
CA ASP A 72 6.65 -10.39 9.12
C ASP A 72 6.03 -11.12 7.92
N GLU A 73 4.73 -11.47 8.02
CA GLU A 73 3.98 -12.11 6.94
C GLU A 73 3.77 -11.16 5.75
N SER A 74 3.48 -9.88 6.01
CA SER A 74 3.35 -8.86 4.98
C SER A 74 4.65 -8.72 4.20
N ARG A 75 5.79 -8.43 4.85
CA ARG A 75 7.10 -8.29 4.16
C ARG A 75 7.50 -9.53 3.36
N PHE A 76 7.14 -10.72 3.82
CA PHE A 76 7.33 -11.95 3.05
C PHE A 76 6.50 -11.96 1.75
N LYS A 77 5.23 -11.58 1.81
CA LYS A 77 4.40 -11.44 0.60
C LYS A 77 4.90 -10.34 -0.32
N GLU A 78 5.38 -9.22 0.24
CA GLU A 78 5.96 -8.12 -0.52
C GLU A 78 7.22 -8.56 -1.26
N SER A 79 8.15 -9.26 -0.61
CA SER A 79 9.37 -9.79 -1.25
C SER A 79 9.06 -10.81 -2.36
N LEU A 80 8.01 -11.64 -2.22
CA LEU A 80 7.52 -12.49 -3.30
C LEU A 80 7.03 -11.67 -4.51
N VAL A 81 6.28 -10.60 -4.27
CA VAL A 81 5.82 -9.68 -5.32
C VAL A 81 7.00 -8.96 -5.97
N LYS A 82 7.95 -8.42 -5.19
CA LYS A 82 9.15 -7.75 -5.71
C LYS A 82 9.95 -8.69 -6.62
N TYR A 83 10.18 -9.92 -6.20
CA TYR A 83 10.89 -10.91 -7.01
C TYR A 83 10.14 -11.22 -8.33
N PHE A 84 8.82 -11.40 -8.26
CA PHE A 84 8.00 -11.66 -9.45
C PHE A 84 8.03 -10.47 -10.41
N VAL A 85 7.76 -9.26 -9.91
CA VAL A 85 7.74 -8.03 -10.71
C VAL A 85 9.10 -7.78 -11.34
N HIS A 86 10.19 -7.86 -10.57
CA HIS A 86 11.56 -7.77 -11.12
C HIS A 86 11.77 -8.76 -12.28
N SER A 87 11.32 -10.01 -12.13
CA SER A 87 11.44 -11.03 -13.18
C SER A 87 10.63 -10.67 -14.44
N THR A 88 9.48 -10.01 -14.30
CA THR A 88 8.66 -9.55 -15.45
C THR A 88 9.25 -8.34 -16.18
N LEU A 89 10.20 -7.62 -15.57
CA LEU A 89 10.81 -6.40 -16.10
C LEU A 89 12.16 -6.61 -16.81
N LYS A 90 12.76 -7.82 -16.75
CA LYS A 90 14.15 -8.07 -17.22
C LYS A 90 14.46 -7.69 -18.67
N ASP A 91 13.47 -7.75 -19.55
CA ASP A 91 13.62 -7.46 -20.98
C ASP A 91 12.89 -6.17 -21.40
N MET A 92 12.64 -5.28 -20.43
CA MET A 92 11.90 -4.04 -20.62
C MET A 92 12.84 -2.84 -20.63
N ASP A 93 12.55 -1.86 -21.49
CA ASP A 93 13.29 -0.61 -21.48
C ASP A 93 13.03 0.15 -20.17
N LYS A 94 14.05 0.87 -19.68
CA LYS A 94 13.95 1.59 -18.40
C LYS A 94 12.72 2.51 -18.34
N SER A 95 12.44 3.24 -19.41
CA SER A 95 11.28 4.14 -19.50
C SER A 95 9.94 3.42 -19.43
N GLU A 96 9.85 2.18 -19.91
CA GLU A 96 8.63 1.36 -19.80
C GLU A 96 8.48 0.76 -18.40
N ALA A 97 9.60 0.33 -17.79
CA ALA A 97 9.60 -0.16 -16.42
C ALA A 97 9.18 0.94 -15.42
N GLU A 98 9.68 2.16 -15.58
CA GLU A 98 9.29 3.34 -14.79
C GLU A 98 7.78 3.66 -14.87
N LEU A 99 7.11 3.24 -15.95
CA LEU A 99 5.66 3.41 -16.11
C LEU A 99 4.84 2.30 -15.43
N LEU A 100 5.46 1.19 -15.04
CA LEU A 100 4.83 0.11 -14.26
C LEU A 100 5.17 0.22 -12.77
N LEU A 101 6.34 0.77 -12.46
CA LEU A 101 6.87 0.82 -11.12
C LEU A 101 6.27 1.97 -10.29
N ASN A 102 6.20 1.74 -8.98
CA ASN A 102 5.95 2.75 -8.00
C ASN A 102 7.15 3.72 -8.00
N PRO A 103 6.94 5.04 -7.96
CA PRO A 103 8.05 5.99 -7.82
C PRO A 103 8.97 5.73 -6.62
N ASN A 104 8.49 5.07 -5.57
CA ASN A 104 9.32 4.68 -4.42
C ASN A 104 10.16 3.41 -4.66
N GLU A 105 9.94 2.71 -5.77
CA GLU A 105 10.52 1.40 -6.12
C GLU A 105 10.97 1.39 -7.59
N ASP A 106 11.39 2.55 -8.11
CA ASP A 106 11.81 2.74 -9.50
C ASP A 106 13.16 2.06 -9.81
N ASP A 107 13.93 1.76 -8.77
CA ASP A 107 15.19 1.02 -8.82
C ASP A 107 15.01 -0.50 -8.94
N LEU A 108 13.79 -1.04 -8.76
CA LEU A 108 13.54 -2.48 -8.71
C LEU A 108 14.05 -3.25 -9.94
N SER A 109 14.02 -2.61 -11.12
CA SER A 109 14.55 -3.19 -12.38
C SER A 109 16.08 -3.34 -12.37
N THR A 110 16.78 -2.55 -11.56
CA THR A 110 18.24 -2.49 -11.47
C THR A 110 18.81 -3.30 -10.31
N ILE A 111 18.00 -3.63 -9.31
CA ILE A 111 18.41 -4.46 -8.17
C ILE A 111 18.85 -5.84 -8.67
N PRO A 112 20.04 -6.33 -8.30
CA PRO A 112 20.46 -7.69 -8.66
C PRO A 112 19.47 -8.74 -8.15
N GLN A 113 19.04 -9.66 -9.02
CA GLN A 113 18.07 -10.70 -8.66
C GLN A 113 18.47 -11.52 -7.43
N LEU A 114 19.78 -11.72 -7.21
CA LEU A 114 20.29 -12.42 -6.04
C LEU A 114 19.94 -11.69 -4.73
N GLN A 115 19.98 -10.36 -4.72
CA GLN A 115 19.65 -9.55 -3.55
C GLN A 115 18.17 -9.68 -3.19
N LEU A 116 17.27 -9.70 -4.18
CA LEU A 116 15.84 -9.94 -3.97
C LEU A 116 15.57 -11.34 -3.41
N LEU A 117 16.35 -12.35 -3.85
CA LEU A 117 16.25 -13.70 -3.31
C LEU A 117 16.76 -13.78 -1.87
N GLN A 118 17.82 -13.04 -1.53
CA GLN A 118 18.33 -12.94 -0.17
C GLN A 118 17.32 -12.26 0.76
N GLU A 119 16.68 -11.18 0.31
CA GLU A 119 15.58 -10.53 1.04
C GLU A 119 14.42 -11.49 1.28
N LEU A 120 13.97 -12.21 0.24
CA LEU A 120 12.91 -13.22 0.37
C LEU A 120 13.26 -14.28 1.41
N ASN A 121 14.48 -14.82 1.37
CA ASN A 121 14.93 -15.83 2.33
C ASN A 121 14.96 -15.27 3.75
N TRP A 122 15.48 -14.05 3.93
CA TRP A 122 15.49 -13.39 5.23
C TRP A 122 14.07 -13.19 5.77
N CYS A 123 13.11 -12.76 4.94
CA CYS A 123 11.71 -12.62 5.35
C CYS A 123 11.12 -13.95 5.83
N VAL A 124 11.44 -15.06 5.16
CA VAL A 124 10.98 -16.41 5.56
C VAL A 124 11.52 -16.80 6.93
N GLU A 125 12.79 -16.51 7.22
CA GLU A 125 13.41 -16.74 8.53
C GLU A 125 12.76 -15.91 9.65
N GLN A 126 12.23 -14.73 9.32
CA GLN A 126 11.54 -13.88 10.30
C GLN A 126 10.12 -14.35 10.64
N ILE A 127 9.48 -15.20 9.82
CA ILE A 127 8.13 -15.70 10.09
C ILE A 127 8.17 -16.63 11.30
N LYS A 128 7.92 -16.06 12.48
CA LYS A 128 7.71 -16.81 13.72
C LYS A 128 6.28 -17.35 13.77
N PRO A 129 6.04 -18.48 14.45
CA PRO A 129 4.69 -18.85 14.85
C PRO A 129 4.11 -17.68 15.64
N THR A 130 2.95 -17.19 15.24
CA THR A 130 2.26 -16.05 15.87
C THR A 130 2.24 -16.25 17.39
N LEU A 131 2.80 -15.29 18.12
CA LEU A 131 2.55 -15.17 19.55
C LEU A 131 1.06 -14.83 19.71
N HIS A 132 0.48 -15.24 20.83
CA HIS A 132 -0.93 -15.02 21.06
C HIS A 132 -1.17 -13.52 21.29
N CYS A 133 -1.82 -12.86 20.33
CA CYS A 133 -2.30 -11.50 20.53
C CYS A 133 -3.22 -11.48 21.76
N PRO A 134 -2.90 -10.70 22.81
CA PRO A 134 -3.71 -10.64 24.02
C PRO A 134 -5.14 -10.28 23.66
N THR A 135 -6.08 -11.14 24.04
CA THR A 135 -7.48 -10.90 23.80
C THR A 135 -8.00 -9.90 24.84
N ILE A 136 -9.20 -9.34 24.62
CA ILE A 136 -9.89 -8.47 25.60
C ILE A 136 -9.99 -9.13 27.00
N LYS A 137 -9.87 -10.46 27.08
CA LYS A 137 -9.85 -11.24 28.32
C LYS A 137 -8.57 -11.06 29.15
N ASP A 138 -7.51 -10.50 28.58
CA ASP A 138 -6.19 -10.31 29.22
C ASP A 138 -6.04 -8.96 29.96
N GLY A 139 -7.16 -8.29 30.25
CA GLY A 139 -7.20 -7.19 31.24
C GLY A 139 -7.02 -5.78 30.69
N ALA A 140 -7.24 -5.55 29.39
CA ALA A 140 -7.24 -4.19 28.86
C ALA A 140 -8.43 -3.40 29.44
N LYS A 141 -8.14 -2.31 30.17
CA LYS A 141 -9.15 -1.28 30.46
C LYS A 141 -9.72 -0.82 29.12
N LEU A 142 -11.03 -0.96 28.93
CA LEU A 142 -11.75 -0.37 27.81
C LEU A 142 -11.52 1.14 27.88
N TYR A 143 -10.66 1.66 27.00
CA TYR A 143 -10.70 3.09 26.68
C TYR A 143 -12.11 3.39 26.18
N GLU A 144 -12.69 4.51 26.63
CA GLU A 144 -13.98 4.95 26.11
C GLU A 144 -13.87 5.12 24.60
N CYS A 145 -14.42 4.16 23.85
CA CYS A 145 -14.42 4.20 22.40
C CYS A 145 -15.39 5.29 21.95
N HIS A 146 -14.85 6.49 21.74
CA HIS A 146 -15.59 7.55 21.07
C HIS A 146 -15.64 7.19 19.59
N ARG A 147 -16.81 6.69 19.15
CA ARG A 147 -17.03 6.40 17.74
C ARG A 147 -17.07 7.72 16.99
N MET A 148 -16.05 7.98 16.17
CA MET A 148 -16.05 9.16 15.31
C MET A 148 -17.24 9.10 14.35
N PRO A 149 -18.01 10.18 14.21
CA PRO A 149 -19.12 10.22 13.28
C PRO A 149 -18.59 10.08 11.85
N LYS A 150 -19.32 9.32 11.03
CA LYS A 150 -19.02 9.23 9.61
C LYS A 150 -19.66 10.43 8.91
N THR A 151 -18.89 11.06 8.03
CA THR A 151 -19.31 12.19 7.20
C THR A 151 -19.61 11.68 5.79
N PRO A 152 -20.79 11.99 5.22
CA PRO A 152 -21.10 11.67 3.84
C PRO A 152 -20.07 12.28 2.88
N ILE A 153 -19.67 11.53 1.84
CA ILE A 153 -18.63 11.99 0.92
C ILE A 153 -18.99 13.30 0.20
N LYS A 154 -20.29 13.53 -0.03
CA LYS A 154 -20.81 14.76 -0.68
C LYS A 154 -20.53 16.01 0.16
N GLU A 155 -20.54 15.88 1.48
CA GLU A 155 -20.24 16.98 2.38
C GLU A 155 -18.73 17.28 2.36
N ILE A 156 -17.89 16.24 2.32
CA ILE A 156 -16.43 16.37 2.17
C ILE A 156 -16.08 17.08 0.86
N GLN A 157 -16.71 16.68 -0.26
CA GLN A 157 -16.56 17.35 -1.56
C GLN A 157 -16.86 18.84 -1.49
N SER A 158 -17.95 19.21 -0.82
CA SER A 158 -18.36 20.61 -0.71
C SER A 158 -17.35 21.47 0.04
N LYS A 159 -16.66 20.91 1.05
CA LYS A 159 -15.62 21.60 1.82
C LYS A 159 -14.32 21.78 1.03
N GLN A 160 -13.98 20.85 0.15
CA GLN A 160 -12.76 20.88 -0.66
C GLN A 160 -12.86 21.72 -1.95
N ASN A 161 -14.07 22.19 -2.31
CA ASN A 161 -14.35 22.93 -3.55
C ASN A 161 -13.96 24.43 -3.53
N VAL A 162 -12.86 24.81 -2.88
CA VAL A 162 -12.29 26.15 -3.10
C VAL A 162 -11.68 26.17 -4.51
N PRO A 163 -12.05 27.11 -5.41
CA PRO A 163 -11.71 27.03 -6.82
C PRO A 163 -10.22 27.30 -7.03
N HIS A 164 -9.42 26.24 -7.07
CA HIS A 164 -8.06 26.28 -7.60
C HIS A 164 -8.08 25.89 -9.08
N LYS A 165 -7.50 26.76 -9.92
CA LYS A 165 -7.45 26.60 -11.37
C LYS A 165 -6.76 25.28 -11.73
N CYS A 166 -7.51 24.35 -12.30
CA CYS A 166 -6.98 23.09 -12.76
C CYS A 166 -6.51 23.22 -14.21
N ASP A 167 -5.21 23.45 -14.39
CA ASP A 167 -4.55 23.24 -15.68
C ASP A 167 -4.34 21.72 -15.84
N ILE A 168 -5.42 21.00 -16.18
CA ILE A 168 -5.28 19.61 -16.64
C ILE A 168 -4.81 19.69 -18.08
N GLU A 169 -3.50 19.72 -18.27
CA GLU A 169 -2.94 19.28 -19.55
C GLU A 169 -3.30 17.80 -19.71
N SER A 170 -4.21 17.55 -20.63
CA SER A 170 -4.46 16.23 -21.20
C SER A 170 -3.18 15.78 -21.89
N SER A 171 -2.23 15.20 -21.14
CA SER A 171 -1.14 14.43 -21.72
C SER A 171 -1.68 13.09 -22.21
N ALA A 172 -2.31 13.16 -23.38
CA ALA A 172 -2.63 12.04 -24.22
C ALA A 172 -1.35 11.55 -24.91
N SER A 173 -0.65 10.62 -24.25
CA SER A 173 0.20 9.59 -24.90
C SER A 173 0.78 8.69 -23.81
N VAL A 174 -0.05 7.94 -23.10
CA VAL A 174 0.48 6.80 -22.34
C VAL A 174 0.65 5.69 -23.37
N VAL A 175 1.92 5.41 -23.66
CA VAL A 175 2.39 4.27 -24.45
C VAL A 175 1.61 3.03 -24.03
N ASP A 176 1.14 2.28 -25.03
CA ASP A 176 0.49 0.98 -24.92
C ASP A 176 1.50 -0.05 -24.37
N ILE A 177 1.93 0.11 -23.11
CA ILE A 177 2.66 -0.92 -22.39
C ILE A 177 1.77 -2.15 -22.42
N SER A 178 2.26 -3.23 -23.02
CA SER A 178 1.49 -4.45 -23.33
C SER A 178 0.54 -4.76 -22.18
N SER A 179 -0.75 -4.49 -22.40
CA SER A 179 -1.80 -4.59 -21.40
C SER A 179 -1.76 -5.93 -20.65
N GLU A 180 -1.23 -6.96 -21.29
CA GLU A 180 -1.00 -8.31 -20.83
C GLU A 180 0.00 -8.40 -19.66
N ARG A 181 1.14 -7.69 -19.70
CA ARG A 181 2.12 -7.69 -18.60
C ARG A 181 1.54 -7.03 -17.35
N LEU A 182 0.87 -5.90 -17.53
CA LEU A 182 0.18 -5.23 -16.43
C LEU A 182 -0.92 -6.12 -15.84
N ASN A 183 -1.68 -6.82 -16.69
CA ASN A 183 -2.69 -7.78 -16.24
C ASN A 183 -2.07 -8.95 -15.48
N LEU A 184 -0.92 -9.46 -15.92
CA LEU A 184 -0.18 -10.53 -15.25
C LEU A 184 0.30 -10.10 -13.86
N ILE A 185 0.90 -8.90 -13.78
CA ILE A 185 1.34 -8.30 -12.51
C ILE A 185 0.15 -8.13 -11.56
N LYS A 186 -0.95 -7.53 -12.03
CA LYS A 186 -2.18 -7.37 -11.24
C LYS A 186 -2.76 -8.70 -10.76
N ALA A 187 -2.77 -9.72 -11.62
CA ALA A 187 -3.27 -11.04 -11.27
C ALA A 187 -2.41 -11.71 -10.19
N PHE A 188 -1.07 -11.62 -10.30
CA PHE A 188 -0.17 -12.15 -9.29
C PHE A 188 -0.31 -11.44 -7.94
N CYS A 189 -0.50 -10.12 -7.98
CA CYS A 189 -0.67 -9.29 -6.78
C CYS A 189 -2.07 -9.38 -6.15
N HIS A 190 -3.00 -10.12 -6.77
CA HIS A 190 -4.31 -10.33 -6.17
C HIS A 190 -4.17 -11.04 -4.80
N PRO A 191 -4.85 -10.58 -3.74
CA PRO A 191 -4.70 -11.13 -2.38
C PRO A 191 -4.81 -12.66 -2.33
N ASP A 192 -5.78 -13.24 -3.04
CA ASP A 192 -5.97 -14.69 -3.08
C ASP A 192 -4.79 -15.43 -3.72
N VAL A 193 -4.19 -14.87 -4.77
CA VAL A 193 -3.07 -15.47 -5.50
C VAL A 193 -1.80 -15.38 -4.67
N ILE A 194 -1.49 -14.21 -4.13
CA ILE A 194 -0.29 -14.04 -3.29
C ILE A 194 -0.39 -14.88 -2.02
N ASN A 195 -1.57 -15.00 -1.41
CA ASN A 195 -1.80 -15.89 -0.27
C ASN A 195 -1.58 -17.37 -0.65
N LEU A 196 -2.06 -17.80 -1.82
CA LEU A 196 -1.84 -19.17 -2.30
C LEU A 196 -0.36 -19.46 -2.53
N VAL A 197 0.35 -18.57 -3.23
CA VAL A 197 1.78 -18.70 -3.52
C VAL A 197 2.60 -18.72 -2.23
N SER A 198 2.35 -17.76 -1.34
CA SER A 198 2.96 -17.66 -0.01
C SER A 198 2.82 -18.95 0.80
N ASN A 199 1.60 -19.48 0.92
CA ASN A 199 1.34 -20.73 1.63
C ASN A 199 2.07 -21.93 1.01
N LYS A 200 2.09 -22.04 -0.32
CA LYS A 200 2.78 -23.12 -1.02
C LYS A 200 4.30 -23.02 -0.87
N TYR A 201 4.84 -21.81 -0.92
CA TYR A 201 6.27 -21.56 -0.70
C TYR A 201 6.69 -22.03 0.69
N LEU A 202 5.98 -21.60 1.75
CA LEU A 202 6.31 -21.99 3.13
C LEU A 202 6.20 -23.51 3.37
N GLN A 203 5.25 -24.18 2.71
CA GLN A 203 5.14 -25.65 2.77
C GLN A 203 6.34 -26.36 2.14
N LEU A 204 6.95 -25.78 1.10
CA LEU A 204 8.13 -26.33 0.43
C LEU A 204 9.40 -26.05 1.25
N SER A 205 9.58 -24.83 1.74
CA SER A 205 10.78 -24.45 2.51
C SER A 205 10.91 -25.28 3.80
N ARG A 206 9.80 -25.50 4.52
CA ARG A 206 9.80 -26.36 5.73
C ARG A 206 10.08 -27.84 5.47
N LYS A 207 9.92 -28.33 4.23
CA LYS A 207 10.28 -29.71 3.86
C LYS A 207 11.78 -29.86 3.62
N VAL A 208 12.46 -28.79 3.23
CA VAL A 208 13.91 -28.79 2.98
C VAL A 208 14.68 -28.86 4.30
N GLU A 209 14.21 -28.18 5.35
CA GLU A 209 14.84 -28.20 6.69
C GLU A 209 14.71 -29.54 7.45
N ARG A 210 13.83 -30.44 7.01
CA ARG A 210 13.58 -31.74 7.66
C ARG A 210 14.36 -32.91 7.05
N LYS A 211 15.25 -32.64 6.09
CA LYS A 211 16.16 -33.63 5.48
C LYS A 211 17.59 -33.32 5.85
#